data_AF-A0A526YNX4-F1
#
_entry.id   AF-A0A526YNX4-F1
#
_cell.length_a   1.000
_cell.length_b   1.000
_cell.length_c   1.000
_cell.angle_alpha   90.00
_cell.angle_beta   90.00
_cell.angle_gamma   90.00
#
_symmetry.space_group_name_H-M   'P 1'
#
loop_
_entity.id
_entity.type
_entity.pdbx_description
1 polymer ?
#
loop_
_entity_poly.entity_id
_entity_poly.type
_entity_poly.pdbx_seq_one_letter_code
_entity_poly.pdbx_strand_id
1 'polypeptide(L)'
;NGRPVRLGEVTRVIDSVETTTTASWYDGTRAIIMAVQRQPDANTVDVVDRVKAMLPSFQDQMPAAASIRLLNDRSTSIREAVDDVQFTLLLTIALVVMVIFLFLRRVTATIIPAVAVPISLIATLGAMFLFGFSIDNISLMGLTLAVGLVVDD
;
A
#
# COMPACT_ATOMS: atom_id res chain seq x y z
N ASN A 1 61.19 -9.99 -29.49
CA ASN A 1 60.75 -8.60 -29.27
C ASN A 1 59.64 -8.54 -28.24
N GLY A 2 59.96 -8.77 -26.95
CA GLY A 2 59.00 -8.86 -25.83
C GLY A 2 58.32 -7.55 -25.46
N ARG A 3 57.65 -6.93 -26.44
CA ARG A 3 56.82 -5.75 -26.24
C ARG A 3 55.49 -6.20 -25.61
N PRO A 4 55.07 -5.63 -24.48
CA PRO A 4 53.79 -5.97 -23.87
C PRO A 4 52.65 -5.54 -24.80
N VAL A 5 51.77 -6.49 -25.13
CA VAL A 5 50.56 -6.23 -25.91
C VAL A 5 49.52 -5.60 -25.00
N ARG A 6 48.96 -4.45 -25.40
CA ARG A 6 47.94 -3.74 -24.61
C ARG A 6 46.55 -4.25 -24.98
N LEU A 7 45.61 -4.22 -24.03
CA LEU A 7 44.23 -4.69 -24.26
C LEU A 7 43.55 -3.98 -25.44
N GLY A 8 43.85 -2.70 -25.66
CA GLY A 8 43.37 -1.92 -26.81
C GLY A 8 43.94 -2.33 -28.17
N GLU A 9 44.99 -3.17 -28.21
CA GLU A 9 45.57 -3.70 -29.45
C GLU A 9 44.89 -5.00 -29.91
N VAL A 10 44.17 -5.68 -29.01
CA VAL A 10 43.47 -6.95 -29.28
C VAL A 10 41.95 -6.83 -29.25
N THR A 11 41.41 -5.83 -28.58
CA THR A 11 39.96 -5.62 -28.52
C THR A 11 39.61 -4.14 -28.38
N ARG A 12 38.35 -3.83 -28.72
CA ARG A 12 37.79 -2.50 -28.50
C ARG A 12 37.22 -2.45 -27.09
N VAL A 13 37.87 -1.70 -26.21
CA VAL A 13 37.33 -1.39 -24.89
C VAL A 13 36.30 -0.27 -25.07
N ILE A 14 35.03 -0.62 -24.90
CA ILE A 14 33.92 0.34 -24.88
C ILE A 14 33.35 0.40 -23.47
N ASP A 15 33.15 1.61 -22.98
CA ASP A 15 32.32 1.83 -21.80
C ASP A 15 30.85 1.79 -22.25
N SER A 16 30.19 0.68 -21.95
CA SER A 16 28.84 0.36 -22.40
C SER A 16 28.03 -0.20 -21.25
N VAL A 17 26.71 -0.11 -21.36
CA VAL A 17 25.79 -0.72 -20.39
C VAL A 17 25.82 -2.26 -20.49
N GLU A 18 25.59 -2.92 -19.35
CA GLU A 18 25.62 -4.39 -19.22
C GLU A 18 24.72 -5.11 -20.23
N THR A 19 23.57 -4.53 -20.58
CA THR A 19 22.63 -5.12 -21.53
C THR A 19 22.20 -4.10 -22.57
N THR A 20 22.58 -4.34 -23.83
CA THR A 20 22.14 -3.53 -25.00
C THR A 20 20.94 -4.17 -25.72
N THR A 21 20.58 -5.41 -25.37
CA THR A 21 19.53 -6.20 -26.02
C THR A 21 18.15 -6.02 -25.39
N THR A 22 18.07 -5.39 -24.20
CA THR A 22 16.82 -5.12 -23.50
C THR A 22 16.54 -3.63 -23.55
N ALA A 23 15.33 -3.29 -24.00
CA ALA A 23 14.83 -1.93 -23.96
C ALA A 23 13.46 -1.97 -23.28
N SER A 24 13.16 -0.91 -22.52
CA SER A 24 11.87 -0.72 -21.90
C SER A 24 11.25 0.56 -22.45
N TRP A 25 9.93 0.54 -22.57
CA TRP A 25 9.14 1.67 -23.06
C TRP A 25 8.00 1.93 -22.09
N TYR A 26 7.62 3.20 -21.99
CA TYR A 26 6.43 3.66 -21.27
C TYR A 26 5.74 4.70 -22.15
N ASP A 27 4.46 4.48 -22.48
CA ASP A 27 3.67 5.31 -23.41
C ASP A 27 4.41 5.65 -24.72
N GLY A 28 5.02 4.64 -25.34
CA GLY A 28 5.75 4.79 -26.62
C GLY A 28 7.11 5.49 -26.52
N THR A 29 7.49 5.98 -25.33
CA THR A 29 8.79 6.63 -25.09
C THR A 29 9.74 5.65 -24.40
N ARG A 30 11.03 5.67 -24.77
CA ARG A 30 12.03 4.80 -24.13
C ARG A 30 12.19 5.19 -22.66
N ALA A 31 12.07 4.21 -21.77
CA ALA A 31 12.06 4.42 -20.33
C ALA A 31 12.92 3.37 -19.62
N ILE A 32 13.35 3.67 -18.40
CA ILE A 32 13.95 2.67 -17.49
C ILE A 32 12.88 2.31 -16.46
N ILE A 33 12.53 1.03 -16.38
CA ILE A 33 11.55 0.54 -15.40
C ILE A 33 12.31 0.07 -14.17
N MET A 34 11.99 0.66 -13.02
CA MET A 34 12.52 0.23 -11.73
C MET A 34 11.37 -0.32 -10.88
N ALA A 35 11.43 -1.61 -10.57
CA ALA A 35 10.46 -2.26 -9.70
C ALA A 35 10.92 -2.13 -8.24
N VAL A 36 10.16 -1.39 -7.42
CA VAL A 36 10.38 -1.34 -5.98
C VAL A 36 9.55 -2.45 -5.32
N GLN A 37 10.22 -3.34 -4.62
CA GLN A 37 9.57 -4.42 -3.88
C GLN A 37 9.66 -4.12 -2.38
N ARG A 38 8.53 -4.24 -1.68
CA ARG A 38 8.52 -4.17 -0.21
C ARG A 38 9.22 -5.39 0.38
N GLN A 39 9.82 -5.23 1.54
CA GLN A 39 10.28 -6.36 2.34
C GLN A 39 9.06 -7.12 2.91
N PRO A 40 9.15 -8.44 3.15
CA PRO A 40 8.03 -9.28 3.60
C PRO A 40 7.24 -8.72 4.80
N ASP A 41 7.94 -8.14 5.78
CA ASP A 41 7.36 -7.62 7.02
C ASP A 41 7.10 -6.10 6.99
N ALA A 42 7.35 -5.43 5.85
CA ALA A 42 7.17 -4.00 5.73
C ALA A 42 5.74 -3.65 5.30
N ASN A 43 5.15 -2.65 5.94
CA ASN A 43 3.87 -2.07 5.56
C ASN A 43 3.98 -1.45 4.15
N THR A 44 3.14 -1.92 3.23
CA THR A 44 3.12 -1.45 1.84
C THR A 44 2.89 0.05 1.72
N VAL A 45 1.98 0.61 2.53
CA VAL A 45 1.62 2.04 2.48
C VAL A 45 2.80 2.88 2.94
N ASP A 46 3.40 2.54 4.07
CA ASP A 46 4.56 3.27 4.61
C ASP A 46 5.77 3.22 3.67
N VAL A 47 6.03 2.07 3.04
CA VAL A 47 7.12 1.91 2.08
C VAL A 47 6.90 2.83 0.88
N VAL A 48 5.68 2.86 0.32
CA VAL A 48 5.38 3.74 -0.82
C VAL A 48 5.50 5.21 -0.43
N ASP A 49 5.03 5.60 0.75
CA ASP A 49 5.13 6.98 1.22
C ASP A 49 6.58 7.43 1.36
N ARG A 50 7.45 6.57 1.91
CA ARG A 50 8.90 6.85 1.99
C ARG A 50 9.53 6.97 0.61
N VAL A 51 9.17 6.08 -0.32
CA VAL A 51 9.66 6.16 -1.70
C VAL A 51 9.24 7.47 -2.34
N LYS A 52 7.97 7.83 -2.25
CA LYS A 52 7.42 9.10 -2.76
C LYS A 52 8.09 10.32 -2.12
N ALA A 53 8.38 10.28 -0.82
CA ALA A 53 9.06 11.36 -0.12
C ALA A 53 10.50 11.57 -0.60
N MET A 54 11.16 10.52 -1.10
CA MET A 54 12.50 10.62 -1.69
C MET A 54 12.50 11.07 -3.16
N LEU A 55 11.40 10.84 -3.90
CA LEU A 55 11.30 11.18 -5.32
C LEU A 55 11.68 12.64 -5.65
N PRO A 56 11.23 13.68 -4.91
CA PRO A 56 11.62 15.06 -5.19
C PRO A 56 13.13 15.26 -5.19
N SER A 57 13.84 14.71 -4.19
CA SER A 57 15.30 14.85 -4.09
C SER A 57 16.04 14.20 -5.26
N PHE A 58 15.47 13.14 -5.85
CA PHE A 58 16.01 12.53 -7.06
C PHE A 58 15.66 13.34 -8.31
N GLN A 59 14.45 13.90 -8.39
CA GLN A 59 14.06 14.76 -9.51
C GLN A 59 14.92 16.03 -9.59
N ASP A 60 15.30 16.61 -8.46
CA ASP A 60 16.17 17.80 -8.41
C ASP A 60 17.59 17.53 -8.93
N GLN A 61 18.06 16.29 -8.84
CA GLN A 61 19.38 15.88 -9.33
C GLN A 61 19.36 15.43 -10.79
N MET A 62 18.18 15.31 -11.39
CA MET A 62 18.03 14.85 -12.78
C MET A 62 18.16 15.99 -13.78
N PRO A 63 18.70 15.72 -14.99
CA PRO A 63 18.65 16.68 -16.09
C PRO A 63 17.20 16.99 -16.46
N ALA A 64 16.91 18.22 -16.90
CA ALA A 64 15.55 18.66 -17.27
C ALA A 64 14.85 17.82 -18.35
N ALA A 65 15.59 16.97 -19.08
CA ALA A 65 15.06 16.05 -20.08
C ALA A 65 14.56 14.71 -19.50
N ALA A 66 14.81 14.42 -18.21
CA ALA A 66 14.39 13.19 -17.57
C ALA A 66 13.25 13.43 -16.57
N SER A 67 12.23 12.57 -16.61
CA SER A 67 11.07 12.64 -15.70
C SER A 67 10.79 11.28 -15.07
N ILE A 68 10.51 11.25 -13.76
CA ILE A 68 10.09 10.03 -13.07
C ILE A 68 8.56 9.97 -13.07
N ARG A 69 8.00 8.84 -13.51
CA ARG A 69 6.56 8.57 -13.45
C ARG A 69 6.29 7.30 -12.67
N LEU A 70 5.31 7.35 -11.77
CA LEU A 70 4.82 6.18 -11.04
C LEU A 70 3.91 5.37 -11.98
N LEU A 71 4.31 4.14 -12.30
CA LEU A 71 3.50 3.25 -13.14
C LEU A 71 2.41 2.55 -12.35
N ASN A 72 2.79 1.94 -11.22
CA ASN A 72 1.91 1.09 -10.44
C ASN A 72 2.16 1.33 -8.96
N ASP A 73 1.12 1.79 -8.26
CA ASP A 73 1.13 2.07 -6.84
C ASP A 73 0.12 1.18 -6.13
N ARG A 74 0.62 0.16 -5.44
CA ARG A 74 -0.22 -0.75 -4.65
C ARG A 74 -0.80 -0.11 -3.39
N SER A 75 -0.25 1.01 -2.91
CA SER A 75 -0.80 1.71 -1.74
C SER A 75 -2.15 2.35 -2.04
N THR A 76 -2.41 2.76 -3.29
CA THR A 76 -3.67 3.42 -3.67
C THR A 76 -4.86 2.51 -3.40
N SER A 77 -4.85 1.27 -3.91
CA SER A 77 -5.95 0.33 -3.68
C SER A 77 -6.11 -0.05 -2.21
N ILE A 78 -5.02 -0.08 -1.42
CA ILE A 78 -5.10 -0.33 0.02
C ILE A 78 -5.78 0.86 0.72
N ARG A 79 -5.39 2.10 0.38
CA ARG A 79 -6.00 3.31 0.95
C ARG A 79 -7.48 3.41 0.59
N GLU A 80 -7.83 3.17 -0.67
CA GLU A 80 -9.23 3.14 -1.12
C GLU A 80 -10.05 2.07 -0.37
N ALA A 81 -9.50 0.85 -0.21
CA ALA A 81 -10.17 -0.20 0.56
C ALA A 81 -10.34 0.16 2.04
N VAL A 82 -9.34 0.81 2.66
CA VAL A 82 -9.44 1.28 4.05
C VAL A 82 -10.51 2.36 4.19
N ASP A 83 -10.55 3.35 3.30
CA ASP A 83 -11.56 4.42 3.34
C ASP A 83 -12.97 3.86 3.12
N ASP A 84 -13.14 2.92 2.19
CA ASP A 84 -14.42 2.26 1.92
C ASP A 84 -14.90 1.42 3.12
N VAL A 85 -13.98 0.68 3.75
CA VAL A 85 -14.27 -0.07 4.98
C VAL A 85 -14.66 0.87 6.12
N GLN A 86 -13.96 1.99 6.31
CA GLN A 86 -14.31 2.97 7.34
C GLN A 86 -15.70 3.56 7.13
N PHE A 87 -16.03 3.94 5.89
CA PHE A 87 -17.35 4.46 5.54
C PHE A 87 -18.44 3.42 5.78
N THR A 88 -18.23 2.20 5.27
CA THR A 88 -19.18 1.09 5.39
C THR A 88 -19.42 0.74 6.85
N LEU A 89 -18.38 0.76 7.69
CA LEU A 89 -18.47 0.47 9.11
C LEU A 89 -19.27 1.53 9.87
N LEU A 90 -18.99 2.82 9.62
CA LEU A 90 -19.77 3.91 10.20
C LEU A 90 -21.24 3.86 9.77
N LEU A 91 -21.49 3.61 8.47
CA LEU A 91 -22.84 3.48 7.94
C LEU A 91 -23.58 2.30 8.59
N THR A 92 -22.90 1.15 8.74
CA THR A 92 -23.45 -0.06 9.35
C THR A 92 -23.82 0.21 10.81
N ILE A 93 -22.91 0.81 11.59
CA ILE A 93 -23.18 1.16 12.99
C ILE A 93 -24.38 2.11 13.07
N ALA A 94 -24.41 3.17 12.25
CA ALA A 94 -25.51 4.13 12.24
C ALA A 94 -26.87 3.47 11.91
N LEU A 95 -26.89 2.59 10.91
CA LEU A 95 -28.09 1.85 10.52
C LEU A 95 -28.57 0.89 11.60
N VAL A 96 -27.65 0.11 12.21
CA VAL A 96 -27.96 -0.82 13.31
C VAL A 96 -28.57 -0.06 14.49
N VAL A 97 -27.95 1.05 14.90
CA VAL A 97 -28.45 1.91 15.98
C VAL A 97 -29.85 2.45 15.65
N MET A 98 -30.07 2.91 14.41
CA MET A 98 -31.37 3.42 13.97
C MET A 98 -32.47 2.35 14.02
N VAL A 99 -32.19 1.15 13.52
CA VAL A 99 -33.17 0.04 13.50
C VAL A 99 -33.50 -0.40 14.92
N ILE A 100 -32.50 -0.62 15.77
CA ILE A 100 -32.68 -1.01 17.17
C ILE A 100 -33.48 0.05 17.94
N PHE A 101 -33.18 1.33 17.74
CA PHE A 101 -33.93 2.43 18.34
C PHE A 101 -35.41 2.42 17.92
N LEU A 102 -35.68 2.15 16.64
CA LEU A 102 -37.04 2.13 16.08
C LEU A 102 -37.88 0.98 16.65
N PHE A 103 -37.28 -0.17 16.92
CA PHE A 103 -37.95 -1.32 17.54
C PHE A 103 -38.15 -1.19 19.04
N LEU A 104 -37.12 -0.78 19.79
CA LEU A 104 -37.16 -0.80 21.25
C LEU A 104 -37.75 0.48 21.85
N ARG A 105 -37.71 1.61 21.12
CA ARG A 105 -38.14 2.95 21.59
C ARG A 105 -37.55 3.37 22.95
N ARG A 106 -36.50 2.67 23.40
CA ARG A 106 -35.81 2.83 24.69
C ARG A 106 -34.32 2.98 24.42
N VAL A 107 -33.82 4.19 24.65
CA VAL A 107 -32.43 4.60 24.40
C VAL A 107 -31.41 3.71 25.11
N THR A 108 -31.72 3.23 26.32
CA THR A 108 -30.82 2.38 27.11
C THR A 108 -30.56 1.01 26.48
N ALA A 109 -31.54 0.43 25.79
CA ALA A 109 -31.37 -0.86 25.12
C ALA A 109 -30.62 -0.73 23.78
N THR A 110 -30.61 0.46 23.18
CA THR A 110 -29.88 0.75 21.94
C THR A 110 -28.40 1.04 22.15
N ILE A 111 -28.02 1.64 23.28
CA ILE A 111 -26.64 2.06 23.56
C ILE A 111 -25.67 0.87 23.70
N ILE A 112 -26.14 -0.26 24.22
CA ILE A 112 -25.30 -1.44 24.48
C ILE A 112 -24.62 -1.95 23.19
N PRO A 113 -25.36 -2.35 22.14
CA PRO A 113 -24.75 -2.78 20.89
C PRO A 113 -24.06 -1.63 20.11
N ALA A 114 -24.57 -0.40 20.23
CA ALA A 114 -23.99 0.79 19.58
C ALA A 114 -22.53 1.04 19.97
N VAL A 115 -22.19 0.73 21.22
CA VAL A 115 -20.84 0.95 21.78
C VAL A 115 -20.01 -0.34 21.70
N ALA A 116 -20.63 -1.52 21.83
CA ALA A 116 -19.94 -2.80 21.74
C ALA A 116 -19.22 -3.01 20.40
N VAL A 117 -19.88 -2.70 19.27
CA VAL A 117 -19.32 -2.91 17.92
C VAL A 117 -18.07 -2.04 17.65
N PRO A 118 -18.07 -0.71 17.87
CA PRO A 118 -16.85 0.09 17.70
C PRO A 118 -15.73 -0.34 18.66
N ILE A 119 -16.06 -0.66 19.91
CA ILE A 119 -15.05 -1.05 20.91
C ILE A 119 -14.40 -2.38 20.53
N SER A 120 -15.16 -3.38 20.07
CA SER A 120 -14.59 -4.67 19.65
C SER A 120 -13.65 -4.51 18.46
N LEU A 121 -13.95 -3.60 17.54
CA LEU A 121 -13.09 -3.29 16.41
C LEU A 121 -11.79 -2.63 16.84
N ILE A 122 -11.86 -1.62 17.71
CA ILE A 122 -10.70 -0.93 18.26
C ILE A 122 -9.84 -1.92 19.07
N ALA A 123 -10.46 -2.79 19.86
CA ALA A 123 -9.77 -3.83 20.61
C ALA A 123 -9.05 -4.83 19.68
N THR A 124 -9.69 -5.22 18.58
CA THR A 124 -9.09 -6.12 17.58
C THR A 124 -7.91 -5.46 16.88
N LEU A 125 -8.04 -4.20 16.45
CA LEU A 125 -6.94 -3.44 15.86
C LEU A 125 -5.79 -3.23 16.86
N GLY A 126 -6.11 -2.98 18.14
CA GLY A 126 -5.12 -2.87 19.21
C GLY A 126 -4.38 -4.19 19.47
N ALA A 127 -5.08 -5.32 19.46
CA ALA A 127 -4.48 -6.64 19.55
C ALA A 127 -3.59 -6.92 18.33
N MET A 128 -4.06 -6.61 17.12
CA MET A 128 -3.26 -6.72 15.90
C MET A 128 -1.97 -5.92 15.97
N PHE A 129 -2.03 -4.69 16.48
CA PHE A 129 -0.84 -3.86 16.70
C PHE A 129 0.13 -4.52 17.70
N LEU A 130 -0.37 -5.10 18.79
CA LEU A 130 0.45 -5.77 19.80
C LEU A 130 1.18 -7.01 19.25
N PHE A 131 0.53 -7.76 18.35
CA PHE A 131 1.09 -8.93 17.69
C PHE A 131 1.90 -8.60 16.43
N GLY A 132 2.00 -7.31 16.05
CA GLY A 132 2.73 -6.87 14.87
C GLY A 132 2.06 -7.23 13.53
N PHE A 133 0.74 -7.47 13.52
CA PHE A 133 0.01 -7.70 12.28
C PHE A 133 -0.18 -6.40 11.49
N SER A 134 0.01 -6.48 10.18
CA SER A 134 -0.25 -5.36 9.26
C SER A 134 -1.70 -5.32 8.81
N ILE A 135 -2.19 -4.12 8.49
CA ILE A 135 -3.45 -3.96 7.76
C ILE A 135 -3.16 -4.21 6.28
N ASP A 136 -3.74 -5.29 5.76
CA ASP A 136 -3.75 -5.67 4.35
C ASP A 136 -5.15 -6.13 3.92
N ASN A 137 -5.30 -6.45 2.63
CA ASN A 137 -6.60 -6.84 2.06
C ASN A 137 -7.22 -8.07 2.74
N ILE A 138 -6.42 -9.05 3.20
CA ILE A 138 -6.93 -10.24 3.90
C ILE A 138 -7.44 -9.84 5.28
N SER A 139 -6.68 -9.01 6.00
CA SER A 139 -7.10 -8.52 7.31
C SER A 139 -8.39 -7.69 7.24
N LEU A 140 -8.57 -6.88 6.19
CA LEU A 140 -9.77 -6.08 5.96
C LEU A 140 -10.98 -6.98 5.67
N MET A 141 -10.81 -8.04 4.87
CA MET A 141 -11.87 -9.04 4.64
C MET A 141 -12.23 -9.80 5.93
N GLY A 142 -11.26 -10.09 6.79
CA GLY A 142 -11.53 -10.68 8.10
C GLY A 142 -12.34 -9.76 9.01
N LEU A 143 -11.99 -8.47 9.05
CA LEU A 143 -12.70 -7.45 9.84
C LEU A 143 -14.14 -7.27 9.37
N THR A 144 -14.40 -7.23 8.06
CA THR A 144 -15.78 -7.10 7.55
C THR A 144 -16.65 -8.30 7.91
N LEU A 145 -16.12 -9.52 7.86
CA LEU A 145 -16.83 -10.72 8.31
C LEU A 145 -17.08 -10.72 9.83
N ALA A 146 -16.08 -10.34 10.62
CA ALA A 146 -16.17 -10.31 12.08
C ALA A 146 -17.24 -9.31 12.57
N VAL A 147 -17.35 -8.14 11.93
CA VAL A 147 -18.39 -7.15 12.24
C VAL A 147 -19.79 -7.76 12.06
N GLY A 148 -20.00 -8.55 11.00
CA GLY A 148 -21.27 -9.22 10.76
C GLY A 148 -21.66 -10.19 11.88
N LEU A 149 -20.67 -10.90 12.46
CA LEU A 149 -20.90 -11.84 13.56
C LEU A 149 -21.16 -11.12 14.89
N VAL A 150 -20.43 -10.04 15.18
CA VAL A 150 -20.58 -9.28 16.44
C VAL A 150 -21.96 -8.60 16.56
N VAL A 151 -22.60 -8.25 15.44
CA VAL A 151 -23.95 -7.66 15.46
C VAL A 151 -25.04 -8.71 15.75
N ASP A 152 -24.74 -9.99 15.56
CA ASP A 152 -25.68 -11.10 15.78
C ASP A 152 -25.71 -11.60 17.24
N ASP A 153 -24.70 -11.23 18.05
CA ASP A 153 -24.54 -11.59 19.48
C ASP A 153 -25.05 -10.47 20.41
#